data_AF-A0A1H1FNN6-F1
#
_entry.id   AF-A0A1H1FNN6-F1
#
_cell.length_a   1.000
_cell.length_b   1.000
_cell.length_c   1.000
_cell.angle_alpha   90.00
_cell.angle_beta   90.00
_cell.angle_gamma   90.00
#
_symmetry.space_group_name_H-M   'P 1'
#
loop_
_entity.id
_entity.type
_entity.pdbx_description
1 polymer ?
#
loop_
_entity_poly.entity_id
_entity_poly.type
_entity_poly.pdbx_seq_one_letter_code
_entity_poly.pdbx_strand_id
1 'polypeptide(L)'
;MTDYLDREQDKTFTKVYKQQTPDILKAFVQFDESVFQAEGREIPLKYRELIALAVGITTQCVYCIDGHSQRAVTAGANEAELAEAAWVATAIRAGGGFAHGRLGFKFGADAAAPAGAAAGAAAAGATASDAAAPAGAPAHPAHTH
;
A
#
# COMPACT_ATOMS: atom_id res chain seq x y z
N MET A 1 2.54 -11.70 -21.93
CA MET A 1 2.69 -10.57 -20.97
C MET A 1 4.11 -10.45 -20.43
N THR A 2 4.90 -11.53 -20.42
CA THR A 2 6.34 -11.51 -20.11
C THR A 2 7.18 -10.76 -21.13
N ASP A 3 6.70 -10.58 -22.36
CA ASP A 3 7.47 -9.99 -23.46
C ASP A 3 7.72 -8.48 -23.33
N TYR A 4 7.09 -7.82 -22.34
CA TYR A 4 7.29 -6.40 -22.01
C TYR A 4 8.15 -6.19 -20.76
N LEU A 5 8.55 -7.27 -20.08
CA LEU A 5 9.30 -7.21 -18.82
C LEU A 5 10.66 -7.85 -19.04
N ASP A 6 11.59 -7.07 -19.59
CA ASP A 6 12.96 -7.50 -19.82
C ASP A 6 13.88 -6.68 -18.91
N ARG A 7 13.98 -7.11 -17.66
CA ARG A 7 14.77 -6.40 -16.64
C ARG A 7 16.20 -6.10 -17.08
N GLU A 8 16.80 -6.93 -17.93
CA GLU A 8 18.16 -6.70 -18.40
C GLU A 8 18.21 -5.66 -19.51
N GLN A 9 17.31 -5.75 -20.50
CA GLN A 9 17.23 -4.77 -21.58
C GLN A 9 16.69 -3.41 -21.08
N ASP A 10 15.71 -3.40 -20.18
CA ASP A 10 15.03 -2.20 -19.69
C ASP A 10 15.99 -1.28 -18.91
N LYS A 11 16.90 -1.85 -18.12
CA LYS A 11 17.93 -1.09 -17.41
C LYS A 11 18.81 -0.25 -18.35
N THR A 12 18.97 -0.67 -19.61
CA THR A 12 19.78 0.06 -20.59
C THR A 12 19.21 1.44 -20.89
N PHE A 13 17.90 1.65 -20.72
CA PHE A 13 17.24 2.95 -20.92
C PHE A 13 17.55 3.97 -19.81
N THR A 14 18.16 3.55 -18.70
CA THR A 14 18.71 4.49 -17.70
C THR A 14 19.68 5.50 -18.33
N LYS A 15 20.34 5.13 -19.44
CA LYS A 15 21.18 6.05 -20.22
C LYS A 15 20.44 7.32 -20.66
N VAL A 16 19.14 7.22 -20.94
CA VAL A 16 18.32 8.37 -21.35
C VAL A 16 18.17 9.34 -20.19
N TYR A 17 17.84 8.87 -18.98
CA TYR A 17 17.80 9.73 -17.79
C TYR A 17 19.16 10.35 -17.46
N LYS A 18 20.25 9.57 -17.57
CA LYS A 18 21.62 10.09 -17.39
C LYS A 18 21.98 11.20 -18.37
N GLN A 19 21.42 11.19 -19.58
CA GLN A 19 21.69 12.20 -20.60
C GLN A 19 20.77 13.42 -20.49
N GLN A 20 19.47 13.18 -20.24
CA GLN A 20 18.44 14.22 -20.33
C GLN A 20 18.16 14.92 -19.00
N THR A 21 18.26 14.20 -17.88
CA THR A 21 17.88 14.70 -16.54
C THR A 21 18.82 14.16 -15.45
N PRO A 22 20.16 14.32 -15.60
CA PRO A 22 21.14 13.72 -14.70
C PRO A 22 21.04 14.23 -13.26
N ASP A 23 20.66 15.49 -13.07
CA ASP A 23 20.46 16.12 -11.77
C ASP A 23 19.27 15.51 -11.02
N ILE A 24 18.13 15.30 -11.70
CA ILE A 24 16.94 14.65 -11.14
C ILE A 24 17.26 13.19 -10.79
N LEU A 25 17.90 12.44 -11.70
CA LEU A 25 18.27 11.06 -11.44
C LEU A 25 19.21 10.93 -10.23
N LYS A 26 20.20 11.82 -10.10
CA LYS A 26 21.10 11.84 -8.95
C LYS A 26 20.34 12.07 -7.65
N ALA A 27 19.46 13.06 -7.61
CA ALA A 27 18.66 13.36 -6.43
C ALA A 27 17.75 12.17 -6.05
N PHE A 28 17.12 11.53 -7.04
CA PHE A 28 16.28 10.36 -6.82
C PHE A 28 17.07 9.17 -6.25
N VAL A 29 18.23 8.85 -6.82
CA VAL A 29 19.08 7.74 -6.32
C VAL A 29 19.53 8.01 -4.89
N GLN A 30 19.96 9.23 -4.57
CA GLN A 30 20.36 9.60 -3.21
C GLN A 30 19.20 9.50 -2.21
N PHE A 31 17.99 9.89 -2.63
CA PHE A 31 16.79 9.72 -1.84
C PHE A 31 16.49 8.24 -1.60
N ASP A 32 16.49 7.41 -2.64
CA ASP A 32 16.21 5.96 -2.54
C ASP A 32 17.23 5.26 -1.64
N GLU A 33 18.53 5.52 -1.83
CA GLU A 33 19.60 5.01 -0.96
C GLU A 33 19.41 5.44 0.50
N SER A 34 18.98 6.68 0.72
CA SER A 34 18.69 7.20 2.07
C SER A 34 17.48 6.51 2.71
N VAL A 35 16.47 6.15 1.92
CA VAL A 35 15.28 5.41 2.39
C VAL A 35 15.64 3.97 2.74
N PHE A 36 16.54 3.32 2.00
CA PHE A 36 16.91 1.91 2.16
C PHE A 36 18.31 1.67 2.77
N GLN A 37 18.85 2.64 3.51
CA GLN A 37 20.11 2.46 4.28
C GLN A 37 20.05 1.19 5.14
N ALA A 38 21.16 0.45 5.19
CA ALA A 38 21.22 -0.79 5.97
C ALA A 38 20.95 -0.57 7.47
N GLU A 39 21.44 0.54 8.02
CA GLU A 39 21.36 0.88 9.44
C GLU A 39 20.94 2.34 9.64
N GLY A 40 20.76 2.76 10.90
CA GLY A 40 20.46 4.16 11.24
C GLY A 40 19.01 4.59 10.98
N ARG A 41 18.07 3.64 10.91
CA ARG A 41 16.63 3.88 10.84
C ARG A 41 15.92 3.08 11.93
N GLU A 42 14.86 3.65 12.49
CA GLU A 42 14.03 3.01 13.52
C GLU A 42 13.28 1.79 12.99
N ILE A 43 12.90 1.81 11.70
CA ILE A 43 12.34 0.64 11.03
C ILE A 43 13.50 -0.15 10.41
N PRO A 44 13.80 -1.38 10.87
CA PRO A 44 14.85 -2.22 10.29
C PRO A 44 14.66 -2.43 8.79
N LEU A 45 15.76 -2.64 8.06
CA LEU A 45 15.74 -2.75 6.59
C LEU A 45 14.75 -3.83 6.10
N LYS A 46 14.71 -5.00 6.75
CA LYS A 46 13.76 -6.07 6.45
C LYS A 46 12.32 -5.57 6.33
N TYR A 47 11.87 -4.80 7.31
CA TYR A 47 10.50 -4.31 7.35
C TYR A 47 10.25 -3.20 6.34
N ARG A 48 11.24 -2.34 6.07
CA ARG A 48 11.14 -1.33 4.99
C ARG A 48 11.00 -2.00 3.62
N GLU A 49 11.76 -3.07 3.36
CA GLU A 49 11.64 -3.84 2.11
C GLU A 49 10.30 -4.58 2.01
N LEU A 50 9.78 -5.15 3.11
CA LEU A 50 8.44 -5.76 3.13
C LEU A 50 7.33 -4.73 2.89
N ILE A 51 7.46 -3.52 3.45
CA ILE A 51 6.54 -2.40 3.17
C ILE A 51 6.62 -2.03 1.67
N ALA A 52 7.83 -1.91 1.13
CA ALA A 52 8.02 -1.58 -0.28
C ALA A 52 7.47 -2.67 -1.22
N LEU A 53 7.60 -3.94 -0.85
CA LEU A 53 6.96 -5.06 -1.54
C LEU A 53 5.43 -4.92 -1.52
N ALA A 54 4.83 -4.65 -0.35
CA ALA A 54 3.38 -4.45 -0.24
C ALA A 54 2.89 -3.27 -1.11
N VAL A 55 3.66 -2.19 -1.19
CA VAL A 55 3.40 -1.07 -2.11
C VAL A 55 3.53 -1.50 -3.57
N GLY A 56 4.56 -2.28 -3.91
CA GLY A 56 4.74 -2.85 -5.26
C GLY A 56 3.57 -3.72 -5.69
N ILE A 57 3.05 -4.57 -4.80
CA ILE A 57 1.85 -5.39 -5.02
C ILE A 57 0.61 -4.50 -5.25
N THR A 58 0.42 -3.48 -4.41
CA THR A 58 -0.74 -2.60 -4.47
C THR A 58 -0.75 -1.77 -5.75
N THR A 59 0.41 -1.25 -6.15
CA THR A 59 0.60 -0.48 -7.39
C THR A 59 0.73 -1.35 -8.65
N GLN A 60 0.83 -2.66 -8.48
CA GLN A 60 1.03 -3.65 -9.55
C GLN A 60 2.31 -3.38 -10.36
N CYS A 61 3.32 -2.82 -9.71
CA CYS A 61 4.62 -2.56 -10.29
C CYS A 61 5.47 -3.84 -10.23
N VAL A 62 5.50 -4.58 -11.34
CA VAL A 62 6.28 -5.83 -11.46
C VAL A 62 7.78 -5.67 -11.19
N TYR A 63 8.40 -4.56 -11.59
CA TYR A 63 9.81 -4.26 -11.25
C TYR A 63 10.00 -4.06 -9.74
N CYS A 64 9.02 -3.46 -9.08
CA CYS A 64 9.03 -3.22 -7.65
C CYS A 64 8.82 -4.52 -6.88
N ILE A 65 7.86 -5.36 -7.33
CA ILE A 65 7.61 -6.70 -6.76
C ILE A 65 8.88 -7.56 -6.88
N ASP A 66 9.50 -7.59 -8.06
CA ASP A 66 10.73 -8.34 -8.31
C ASP A 66 11.91 -7.80 -7.47
N GLY A 67 12.16 -6.50 -7.50
CA GLY A 67 13.27 -5.89 -6.77
C GLY A 67 13.15 -5.98 -5.24
N HIS A 68 12.00 -5.61 -4.68
CA HIS A 68 11.82 -5.56 -3.22
C HIS A 68 11.59 -6.93 -2.60
N SER A 69 11.05 -7.93 -3.33
CA SER A 69 11.00 -9.31 -2.80
C SER A 69 12.41 -9.88 -2.59
N GLN A 70 13.30 -9.73 -3.57
CA GLN A 70 14.69 -10.20 -3.48
C GLN A 70 15.48 -9.45 -2.37
N ARG A 71 15.30 -8.13 -2.27
CA ARG A 71 15.96 -7.33 -1.23
C ARG A 71 15.42 -7.62 0.17
N ALA A 72 14.11 -7.88 0.32
CA ALA A 72 13.53 -8.30 1.59
C ALA A 72 14.18 -9.61 2.07
N VAL A 73 14.32 -10.61 1.19
CA VAL A 73 14.99 -11.87 1.51
C VAL A 73 16.46 -11.65 1.86
N THR A 74 17.17 -10.82 1.08
CA THR A 74 18.56 -10.44 1.40
C THR A 74 18.68 -9.77 2.77
N ALA A 75 17.67 -8.99 3.18
CA ALA A 75 17.58 -8.34 4.48
C ALA A 75 17.08 -9.28 5.60
N GLY A 76 16.90 -10.57 5.33
CA GLY A 76 16.53 -11.60 6.31
C GLY A 76 15.04 -11.92 6.40
N ALA A 77 14.23 -11.50 5.43
CA ALA A 77 12.84 -11.94 5.34
C ALA A 77 12.73 -13.40 4.89
N ASN A 78 11.74 -14.11 5.41
CA ASN A 78 11.39 -15.47 4.99
C ASN A 78 10.12 -15.50 4.11
N GLU A 79 9.81 -16.68 3.57
CA GLU A 79 8.63 -16.88 2.70
C GLU A 79 7.30 -16.56 3.40
N ALA A 80 7.17 -16.88 4.69
CA ALA A 80 5.97 -16.58 5.45
C ALA A 80 5.77 -15.07 5.61
N GLU A 81 6.84 -14.30 5.85
CA GLU A 81 6.78 -12.83 5.93
C GLU A 81 6.40 -12.19 4.58
N LEU A 82 6.90 -12.74 3.46
CA LEU A 82 6.48 -12.30 2.12
C LEU A 82 4.99 -12.58 1.89
N ALA A 83 4.51 -13.77 2.27
CA ALA A 83 3.11 -14.16 2.15
C ALA A 83 2.20 -13.27 3.01
N GLU A 84 2.60 -12.96 4.24
CA GLU A 84 1.89 -12.03 5.13
C GLU A 84 1.85 -10.62 4.55
N ALA A 85 2.97 -10.11 4.03
CA ALA A 85 3.01 -8.80 3.37
C ALA A 85 2.06 -8.72 2.16
N ALA A 86 1.95 -9.79 1.38
CA ALA A 86 1.02 -9.88 0.26
C ALA A 86 -0.45 -9.88 0.72
N TRP A 87 -0.78 -10.60 1.79
CA TRP A 87 -2.13 -10.57 2.38
C TRP A 87 -2.47 -9.22 3.00
N VAL A 88 -1.52 -8.56 3.67
CA VAL A 88 -1.68 -7.19 4.17
C VAL A 88 -1.99 -6.23 3.02
N ALA A 89 -1.20 -6.26 1.93
CA ALA A 89 -1.45 -5.44 0.74
C ALA A 89 -2.85 -5.70 0.14
N THR A 90 -3.23 -6.97 0.05
CA THR A 90 -4.53 -7.41 -0.47
C THR A 90 -5.68 -6.89 0.38
N ALA A 91 -5.60 -7.02 1.71
CA ALA A 91 -6.62 -6.57 2.64
C ALA A 91 -6.84 -5.05 2.54
N ILE A 92 -5.75 -4.27 2.48
CA ILE A 92 -5.83 -2.81 2.33
C ILE A 92 -6.46 -2.43 0.98
N ARG A 93 -6.11 -3.11 -0.11
CA ARG A 93 -6.69 -2.82 -1.43
C ARG A 93 -8.18 -3.18 -1.50
N ALA A 94 -8.57 -4.33 -0.94
CA ALA A 94 -9.97 -4.73 -0.85
C ALA A 94 -10.80 -3.76 0.01
N GLY A 95 -10.28 -3.35 1.17
CA GLY A 95 -10.88 -2.34 2.02
C GLY A 95 -11.03 -0.98 1.32
N GLY A 96 -10.05 -0.60 0.50
CA GLY A 96 -10.12 0.56 -0.39
C GLY A 96 -11.31 0.48 -1.35
N GLY A 97 -11.49 -0.64 -2.03
CA GLY A 97 -12.64 -0.87 -2.92
C GLY A 97 -13.98 -0.74 -2.19
N PHE A 98 -14.12 -1.39 -1.02
CA PHE A 98 -15.31 -1.27 -0.18
C PHE A 98 -15.57 0.19 0.26
N ALA A 99 -14.53 0.87 0.73
CA ALA A 99 -14.65 2.24 1.23
C ALA A 99 -15.08 3.21 0.12
N HIS A 100 -14.48 3.11 -1.07
CA HIS A 100 -14.80 3.97 -2.21
C HIS A 100 -16.14 3.61 -2.85
N GLY A 101 -16.60 2.35 -2.75
CA GLY A 101 -17.94 1.95 -3.14
C GLY A 101 -19.04 2.79 -2.47
N ARG A 102 -18.83 3.21 -1.22
CA ARG A 102 -19.74 4.13 -0.51
C ARG A 102 -19.87 5.50 -1.21
N LEU A 103 -18.79 6.00 -1.82
CA LEU A 103 -18.84 7.22 -2.63
C LEU A 103 -19.65 6.99 -3.91
N GLY A 104 -19.50 5.81 -4.53
CA GLY A 104 -20.34 5.39 -5.66
C GLY A 104 -21.82 5.40 -5.31
N PHE A 105 -22.20 4.86 -4.15
CA PHE A 105 -23.60 4.89 -3.67
C PHE A 105 -24.11 6.31 -3.43
N LYS A 106 -23.28 7.16 -2.80
CA LYS A 106 -23.60 8.58 -2.57
C LYS A 106 -23.91 9.28 -3.90
N PHE A 107 -22.97 9.24 -4.85
CA PHE A 107 -23.13 9.94 -6.12
C PHE A 107 -24.23 9.34 -7.00
N GLY A 108 -24.43 8.02 -6.92
CA GLY A 108 -25.56 7.36 -7.58
C GLY A 108 -26.92 7.80 -7.03
N ALA A 109 -27.04 7.96 -5.71
CA ALA A 109 -28.25 8.48 -5.07
C ALA A 109 -28.52 9.95 -5.48
N ASP A 110 -27.48 10.78 -5.53
CA ASP A 110 -27.59 12.18 -5.97
C ASP A 110 -28.10 12.27 -7.42
N ALA A 111 -27.66 11.37 -8.31
CA ALA A 111 -28.11 11.31 -9.70
C ALA A 111 -29.58 10.84 -9.86
N ALA A 112 -30.08 10.03 -8.92
CA ALA A 112 -31.46 9.54 -8.93
C ALA A 112 -32.47 10.53 -8.32
N ALA A 113 -32.00 11.56 -7.59
CA ALA A 113 -32.87 12.55 -6.99
C ALA A 113 -33.52 13.45 -8.08
N PRO A 114 -34.84 13.68 -8.05
CA PRO A 114 -35.48 14.58 -8.99
C PRO A 114 -34.91 15.99 -8.83
N ALA A 115 -34.71 16.69 -9.96
CA ALA A 115 -33.96 17.95 -10.09
C ALA A 115 -34.41 19.14 -9.21
N GLY A 116 -35.43 18.97 -8.36
CA GLY A 116 -35.92 19.97 -7.40
C GLY A 116 -35.66 19.68 -5.91
N ALA A 117 -35.11 18.52 -5.54
CA ALA A 117 -35.00 18.11 -4.12
C ALA A 117 -33.72 18.61 -3.40
N ALA A 118 -32.68 19.01 -4.15
CA ALA A 118 -31.36 19.34 -3.59
C ALA A 118 -31.31 20.64 -2.74
N ALA A 119 -32.39 21.43 -2.68
CA ALA A 119 -32.43 22.65 -1.87
C ALA A 119 -32.74 22.42 -0.37
N GLY A 120 -33.16 21.22 0.04
CA GLY A 120 -33.69 21.00 1.40
C GLY A 120 -32.76 20.30 2.42
N ALA A 121 -31.71 19.61 1.98
CA ALA A 121 -30.97 18.69 2.85
C ALA A 121 -29.72 19.29 3.54
N ALA A 122 -29.32 20.51 3.20
CA ALA A 122 -28.14 21.16 3.80
C ALA A 122 -28.38 21.67 5.25
N ALA A 123 -29.58 21.49 5.82
CA ALA A 123 -29.96 22.05 7.11
C ALA A 123 -30.09 21.04 8.28
N ALA A 124 -29.85 19.74 8.08
CA ALA A 124 -29.93 18.75 9.16
C ALA A 124 -28.53 18.26 9.56
N GLY A 125 -27.90 18.98 10.49
CA GLY A 125 -26.59 18.67 11.03
C GLY A 125 -26.52 17.41 11.91
N ALA A 126 -25.28 16.94 12.08
CA ALA A 126 -24.71 16.33 13.27
C ALA A 126 -25.54 15.29 14.07
N THR A 127 -25.14 14.02 13.98
CA THR A 127 -24.48 13.22 15.05
C THR A 127 -24.76 11.74 14.83
N ALA A 128 -23.70 10.95 14.68
CA ALA A 128 -23.72 9.51 14.96
C ALA A 128 -22.28 9.06 15.29
N SER A 129 -21.84 9.42 16.48
CA SER A 129 -20.96 8.54 17.26
C SER A 129 -21.83 7.35 17.68
N ASP A 130 -21.62 6.18 17.08
CA ASP A 130 -21.69 4.86 17.72
C ASP A 130 -21.74 3.75 16.67
N ALA A 131 -20.63 3.03 16.54
CA ALA A 131 -20.65 1.63 16.15
C ALA A 131 -19.59 0.93 17.02
N ALA A 132 -20.09 0.39 18.13
CA ALA A 132 -19.37 -0.22 19.22
C ALA A 132 -18.54 -1.45 18.79
N ALA A 133 -17.37 -1.59 19.41
CA ALA A 133 -16.70 -2.87 19.58
C ALA A 133 -17.44 -3.71 20.64
N PRO A 134 -17.58 -5.03 20.50
CA PRO A 134 -17.97 -5.86 21.62
C PRO A 134 -16.71 -6.30 22.40
N ALA A 135 -16.57 -5.78 23.62
CA ALA A 135 -15.77 -6.41 24.67
C ALA A 135 -16.67 -7.35 25.48
N GLY A 136 -16.21 -8.58 25.70
CA GLY A 136 -16.90 -9.55 26.55
C GLY A 136 -16.17 -10.88 26.64
N ALA A 137 -15.02 -10.90 27.33
CA ALA A 137 -14.43 -12.12 27.86
C ALA A 137 -15.21 -12.59 29.10
N PRO A 138 -15.02 -13.85 29.53
CA PRO A 138 -14.47 -14.02 30.87
C PRO A 138 -13.27 -15.00 30.93
N ALA A 139 -12.40 -14.71 31.91
CA ALA A 139 -11.30 -15.54 32.43
C ALA A 139 -11.82 -16.90 32.99
N HIS A 140 -11.09 -17.98 33.27
CA HIS A 140 -9.70 -18.37 33.58
C HIS A 140 -9.73 -19.96 33.65
N PRO A 141 -8.72 -20.75 34.09
CA PRO A 141 -7.37 -20.45 34.57
C PRO A 141 -6.25 -21.26 33.88
N ALA A 142 -5.03 -20.94 34.32
CA ALA A 142 -3.75 -21.56 33.98
C ALA A 142 -3.66 -23.06 34.30
N HIS A 143 -2.94 -23.80 33.45
CA HIS A 143 -2.20 -24.98 33.88
C HIS A 143 -0.80 -24.95 33.24
N THR A 144 0.19 -24.85 34.12
CA THR A 144 1.58 -25.21 33.92
C THR A 144 1.71 -26.71 33.71
N HIS A 145 2.50 -27.12 32.71
CA HIS A 145 3.58 -28.10 32.84
C HIS A 145 4.59 -27.89 31.70
#